data_AF-A0A4U0X795-F1
#
_entry.id   AF-A0A4U0X795-F1
#
_cell.length_a   1.000
_cell.length_b   1.000
_cell.length_c   1.000
_cell.angle_alpha   90.00
_cell.angle_beta   90.00
_cell.angle_gamma   90.00
#
_symmetry.space_group_name_H-M   'P 1'
#
loop_
_entity.id
_entity.type
_entity.pdbx_description
1 polymer ?
#
loop_
_entity_poly.entity_id
_entity_poly.type
_entity_poly.pdbx_seq_one_letter_code
_entity_poly.pdbx_strand_id
1 'polypeptide(L)'
;MTYKWAILPHTKIKVAKMSIPTSTSVVESAVIPAPLSHVWHYIKLQDFSKFWTAIKSSEHVKGTSEETDIIKWSFRDGTVLEVKQEEHSSISHYITYSVITAQPELTYSSVLSTIRCYAVTSGEAEGSTFVEWSGNFSSDADAGVIQDAKFKRREALADLAKAAKKA
;
A
#
# COMPACT_ATOMS: atom_id res chain seq x y z
N MET A 1 60.22 -8.29 -39.88
CA MET A 1 59.73 -7.42 -38.78
C MET A 1 58.22 -7.38 -38.87
N THR A 2 57.53 -8.15 -38.04
CA THR A 2 56.07 -8.36 -38.09
C THR A 2 55.46 -7.64 -36.89
N TYR A 3 54.68 -6.58 -37.14
CA TYR A 3 54.03 -5.81 -36.09
C TYR A 3 52.79 -6.55 -35.59
N LYS A 4 52.85 -6.99 -34.33
CA LYS A 4 51.75 -7.63 -33.61
C LYS A 4 50.91 -6.52 -32.97
N TRP A 5 49.73 -6.25 -33.52
CA TRP A 5 48.76 -5.32 -32.94
C TRP A 5 48.10 -5.96 -31.71
N ALA A 6 48.26 -5.34 -30.54
CA ALA A 6 47.60 -5.76 -29.31
C ALA A 6 46.15 -5.26 -29.29
N ILE A 7 45.19 -6.18 -29.28
CA ILE A 7 43.77 -5.89 -29.10
C ILE A 7 43.55 -5.63 -27.61
N LEU A 8 43.18 -4.41 -27.23
CA LEU A 8 42.80 -4.05 -25.86
C LEU A 8 41.48 -4.76 -25.49
N PRO A 9 41.34 -5.28 -24.25
CA PRO A 9 40.12 -5.94 -23.81
C PRO A 9 38.97 -4.93 -23.73
N HIS A 10 37.82 -5.30 -24.31
CA HIS A 10 36.59 -4.54 -24.22
C HIS A 10 36.15 -4.38 -22.75
N THR A 11 36.33 -3.18 -22.20
CA THR A 11 35.74 -2.78 -20.93
C THR A 11 34.22 -2.91 -21.04
N LYS A 12 33.62 -3.87 -20.31
CA LYS A 12 32.16 -3.93 -20.17
C LYS A 12 31.70 -2.65 -19.51
N ILE A 13 31.02 -1.80 -20.27
CA ILE A 13 30.32 -0.63 -19.73
C ILE A 13 29.25 -1.19 -18.78
N LYS A 14 29.43 -0.99 -17.46
CA LYS A 14 28.34 -1.16 -16.51
C LYS A 14 27.30 -0.10 -16.85
N VAL A 15 26.24 -0.52 -17.54
CA VAL A 15 25.06 0.33 -17.71
C VAL A 15 24.54 0.58 -16.29
N ALA A 16 24.76 1.80 -15.78
CA ALA A 16 24.09 2.24 -14.56
C ALA A 16 22.59 2.05 -14.80
N LYS A 17 21.91 1.36 -13.89
CA LYS A 17 20.45 1.20 -13.93
C LYS A 17 19.87 2.61 -13.90
N MET A 18 19.57 3.18 -15.07
CA MET A 18 18.98 4.49 -15.18
C MET A 18 17.59 4.38 -14.56
N SER A 19 17.46 4.81 -13.30
CA SER A 19 16.16 4.99 -12.68
C SER A 19 15.48 6.11 -13.45
N ILE A 20 14.56 5.73 -14.34
CA ILE A 20 13.64 6.70 -14.92
C ILE A 20 12.93 7.32 -13.71
N PRO A 21 13.07 8.65 -13.48
CA PRO A 21 12.42 9.28 -12.34
C PRO A 21 10.92 9.05 -12.48
N THR A 22 10.35 8.40 -11.47
CA THR A 22 8.91 8.11 -11.39
C THR A 22 8.34 8.81 -10.17
N SER A 23 7.04 9.08 -10.17
CA SER A 23 6.38 9.60 -8.98
C SER A 23 6.53 8.58 -7.85
N THR A 24 7.05 9.00 -6.69
CA THR A 24 7.10 8.16 -5.49
C THR A 24 5.77 8.15 -4.74
N SER A 25 4.73 8.76 -5.30
CA SER A 25 3.38 8.76 -4.74
C SER A 25 2.38 8.10 -5.67
N VAL A 26 1.43 7.38 -5.06
CA VAL A 26 0.25 6.83 -5.71
C VAL A 26 -0.97 7.25 -4.91
N VAL A 27 -2.05 7.59 -5.61
CA VAL A 27 -3.35 7.87 -5.01
C VAL A 27 -4.40 7.14 -5.84
N GLU A 28 -5.20 6.33 -5.18
CA GLU A 28 -6.32 5.63 -5.79
C GLU A 28 -7.58 5.89 -4.97
N SER A 29 -8.71 5.98 -5.64
CA SER A 29 -9.97 6.29 -4.97
C SER A 29 -11.14 5.54 -5.59
N ALA A 30 -12.19 5.35 -4.79
CA ALA A 30 -13.42 4.72 -5.23
C ALA A 30 -14.60 5.26 -4.42
N VAL A 31 -15.77 5.25 -5.05
CA VAL A 31 -17.04 5.47 -4.37
C VAL A 31 -17.59 4.12 -3.92
N ILE A 32 -17.69 3.94 -2.60
CA ILE A 32 -18.20 2.74 -1.96
C ILE A 32 -19.69 2.95 -1.67
N PRO A 33 -20.60 2.17 -2.26
CA PRO A 33 -22.05 2.36 -2.12
C PRO A 33 -22.56 1.81 -0.77
N ALA A 34 -22.06 2.40 0.31
CA ALA A 34 -22.46 2.14 1.69
C ALA A 34 -22.20 3.41 2.54
N PRO A 35 -22.94 3.61 3.64
CA PRO A 35 -22.76 4.75 4.53
C PRO A 35 -21.37 4.79 5.19
N LEU A 36 -20.89 6.00 5.50
CA LEU A 36 -19.56 6.23 6.09
C LEU A 36 -19.31 5.40 7.34
N SER A 37 -20.29 5.33 8.25
CA SER A 37 -20.17 4.56 9.49
C SER A 37 -19.92 3.07 9.23
N HIS A 38 -20.52 2.52 8.17
CA HIS A 38 -20.36 1.13 7.80
C HIS A 38 -19.00 0.88 7.14
N VAL A 39 -18.60 1.74 6.20
CA VAL A 39 -17.30 1.66 5.53
C VAL A 39 -16.16 1.82 6.54
N TRP A 40 -16.26 2.79 7.45
CA TRP A 40 -15.26 3.07 8.47
C TRP A 40 -14.98 1.89 9.40
N HIS A 41 -15.96 1.01 9.64
CA HIS A 41 -15.74 -0.21 10.44
C HIS A 41 -14.75 -1.19 9.81
N TYR A 42 -14.58 -1.16 8.48
CA TYR A 42 -13.57 -1.96 7.78
C TYR A 42 -12.19 -1.29 7.80
N ILE A 43 -12.11 0.03 8.00
CA ILE A 43 -10.87 0.81 7.92
C ILE A 43 -10.16 0.81 9.29
N LYS A 44 -9.85 -0.40 9.77
CA LYS A 44 -9.02 -0.65 10.94
C LYS A 44 -7.97 -1.68 10.55
N LEU A 45 -6.69 -1.44 10.80
CA LEU A 45 -5.60 -2.28 10.25
C LEU A 45 -5.80 -3.77 10.57
N GLN A 46 -6.27 -4.11 11.77
CA GLN A 46 -6.59 -5.47 12.19
C GLN A 46 -7.72 -6.13 11.37
N ASP A 47 -8.63 -5.33 10.81
CA ASP A 47 -9.83 -5.80 10.11
C ASP A 47 -9.66 -5.89 8.59
N PHE A 48 -8.49 -5.57 8.05
CA PHE A 48 -8.27 -5.58 6.59
C PHE A 48 -8.48 -6.97 5.97
N SER A 49 -8.22 -8.04 6.73
CA SER A 49 -8.52 -9.42 6.31
C SER A 49 -10.02 -9.70 6.09
N LYS A 50 -10.92 -8.87 6.65
CA LYS A 50 -12.38 -9.05 6.51
C LYS A 50 -12.90 -8.63 5.14
N PHE A 51 -12.21 -7.71 4.46
CA PHE A 51 -12.64 -7.23 3.14
C PHE A 51 -11.60 -7.52 2.05
N TRP A 52 -10.32 -7.30 2.31
CA TRP A 52 -9.29 -7.38 1.28
C TRP A 52 -8.89 -8.83 1.04
N THR A 53 -9.33 -9.39 -0.09
CA THR A 53 -9.18 -10.82 -0.36
C THR A 53 -7.73 -11.28 -0.49
N ALA A 54 -6.79 -10.37 -0.80
CA ALA A 54 -5.37 -10.68 -0.86
C ALA A 54 -4.77 -11.02 0.51
N ILE A 55 -5.36 -10.52 1.60
CA ILE A 55 -4.92 -10.80 2.96
C ILE A 55 -5.56 -12.10 3.45
N LYS A 56 -4.72 -13.00 3.95
CA LYS A 56 -5.11 -14.27 4.57
C LYS A 56 -5.45 -14.09 6.04
N SER A 57 -4.63 -13.36 6.79
CA SER A 57 -4.87 -13.04 8.20
C SER A 57 -4.28 -11.70 8.58
N SER A 58 -4.83 -11.11 9.63
CA SER A 58 -4.42 -9.83 10.18
C SER A 58 -4.46 -9.93 11.71
N GLU A 59 -3.31 -9.81 12.35
CA GLU A 59 -3.11 -10.15 13.76
C GLU A 59 -2.31 -9.07 14.48
N HIS A 60 -2.68 -8.72 15.72
CA HIS A 60 -1.86 -7.85 16.54
C HIS A 60 -0.54 -8.54 16.90
N VAL A 61 0.58 -7.85 16.69
CA VAL A 61 1.88 -8.32 17.16
C VAL A 61 1.93 -8.09 18.67
N LYS A 62 1.94 -9.17 19.46
CA LYS A 62 2.02 -9.10 20.92
C LYS A 62 3.47 -8.82 21.34
N GLY A 63 3.66 -7.92 22.30
CA GLY A 63 4.98 -7.63 22.89
C GLY A 63 5.70 -6.42 22.31
N THR A 64 5.05 -5.64 21.45
CA THR A 64 5.48 -4.28 21.10
C THR A 64 4.97 -3.29 22.15
N SER A 65 5.64 -2.14 22.31
CA SER A 65 5.30 -1.11 23.32
C SER A 65 3.79 -0.86 23.42
N GLU A 66 3.27 -0.63 24.64
CA GLU A 66 1.85 -0.32 24.89
C GLU A 66 1.33 0.86 24.05
N GLU A 67 2.23 1.67 23.49
CA GLU A 67 1.94 2.83 22.65
C GLU A 67 1.94 2.55 21.13
N THR A 68 2.34 1.35 20.69
CA THR A 68 2.49 1.04 19.26
C THR A 68 1.54 -0.07 18.80
N ASP A 69 0.49 0.33 18.08
CA ASP A 69 -0.40 -0.57 17.35
C ASP A 69 0.33 -1.12 16.11
N ILE A 70 0.97 -2.29 16.28
CA ILE A 70 1.62 -3.02 15.19
C ILE A 70 0.77 -4.22 14.80
N ILE A 71 0.40 -4.28 13.52
CA ILE A 71 -0.42 -5.33 12.94
C ILE A 71 0.39 -6.11 11.92
N LYS A 72 0.33 -7.43 12.02
CA LYS A 72 0.92 -8.34 11.05
C LYS A 72 -0.13 -8.73 10.02
N TRP A 73 0.11 -8.37 8.77
CA TRP A 73 -0.66 -8.82 7.61
C TRP A 73 0.05 -9.99 6.93
N SER A 74 -0.63 -11.14 6.88
CA SER A 74 -0.17 -12.28 6.10
C SER A 74 -0.98 -12.35 4.82
N PHE A 75 -0.33 -12.19 3.67
CA PHE A 75 -0.93 -12.26 2.35
C PHE A 75 -1.00 -13.70 1.84
N ARG A 76 -1.92 -13.95 0.91
CA ARG A 76 -2.13 -15.29 0.31
C ARG A 76 -0.99 -15.73 -0.60
N ASP A 77 -0.22 -14.79 -1.13
CA ASP A 77 0.97 -15.04 -1.96
C ASP A 77 2.21 -15.46 -1.13
N GLY A 78 2.09 -15.49 0.21
CA GLY A 78 3.18 -15.80 1.13
C GLY A 78 3.90 -14.56 1.67
N THR A 79 3.59 -13.36 1.17
CA THR A 79 4.14 -12.11 1.70
C THR A 79 3.60 -11.84 3.10
N VAL A 80 4.47 -11.40 4.00
CA VAL A 80 4.12 -11.00 5.37
C VAL A 80 4.62 -9.59 5.58
N LEU A 81 3.73 -8.68 5.99
CA LEU A 81 4.07 -7.30 6.32
C LEU A 81 3.72 -7.02 7.78
N GLU A 82 4.60 -6.36 8.51
CA GLU A 82 4.26 -5.74 9.79
C GLU A 82 4.06 -4.25 9.55
N VAL A 83 2.86 -3.77 9.84
CA VAL A 83 2.48 -2.37 9.67
C VAL A 83 2.29 -1.70 11.01
N LYS A 84 2.79 -0.47 11.12
CA LYS A 84 2.58 0.39 12.28
C LYS A 84 1.47 1.37 11.99
N GLN A 85 0.50 1.49 12.89
CA GLN A 85 -0.42 2.62 12.86
C GLN A 85 0.33 3.89 13.30
N GLU A 86 0.39 4.89 12.42
CA GLU A 86 0.98 6.19 12.72
C GLU A 86 -0.08 7.17 13.21
N GLU A 87 -1.29 7.09 12.65
CA GLU A 87 -2.39 7.97 13.01
C GLU A 87 -3.74 7.29 12.78
N HIS A 88 -4.69 7.52 13.67
CA HIS A 88 -6.06 7.07 13.52
C HIS A 88 -7.01 8.14 14.04
N SER A 89 -7.76 8.77 13.15
CA SER A 89 -8.73 9.81 13.47
C SER A 89 -10.14 9.35 13.16
N SER A 90 -10.88 8.96 14.21
CA SER A 90 -12.32 8.65 14.09
C SER A 90 -13.18 9.90 13.83
N ILE A 91 -12.65 11.11 14.09
CA ILE A 91 -13.36 12.37 13.84
C ILE A 91 -13.27 12.72 12.35
N SER A 92 -12.04 12.69 11.81
CA SER A 92 -11.77 13.05 10.41
C SER A 92 -11.79 11.85 9.46
N HIS A 93 -12.09 10.66 9.96
CA HIS A 93 -12.21 9.40 9.22
C HIS A 93 -11.03 9.08 8.32
N TYR A 94 -9.82 9.11 8.89
CA TYR A 94 -8.63 8.60 8.21
C TYR A 94 -7.71 7.82 9.13
N ILE A 95 -6.94 6.95 8.51
CA ILE A 95 -5.88 6.17 9.14
C ILE A 95 -4.62 6.30 8.32
N THR A 96 -3.49 6.48 8.99
CA THR A 96 -2.15 6.49 8.38
C THR A 96 -1.34 5.38 9.00
N TYR A 97 -0.63 4.63 8.17
CA TYR A 97 0.21 3.52 8.61
C TYR A 97 1.49 3.44 7.76
N SER A 98 2.54 2.89 8.36
CA SER A 98 3.82 2.63 7.72
C SER A 98 4.12 1.13 7.72
N VAL A 99 4.95 0.66 6.80
CA VAL A 99 5.47 -0.71 6.83
C VAL A 99 6.79 -0.71 7.61
N ILE A 100 6.89 -1.55 8.64
CA ILE A 100 8.09 -1.70 9.48
C ILE A 100 8.97 -2.82 8.96
N THR A 101 8.37 -3.99 8.73
CA THR A 101 9.09 -5.19 8.28
C THR A 101 8.29 -5.90 7.20
N ALA A 102 9.01 -6.63 6.35
CA ALA A 102 8.42 -7.37 5.24
C ALA A 102 9.21 -8.64 4.97
N GLN A 103 8.49 -9.71 4.64
CA GLN A 103 9.04 -10.98 4.19
C GLN A 103 8.28 -11.41 2.93
N PRO A 104 8.90 -11.48 1.74
CA PRO A 104 10.29 -11.12 1.46
C PRO A 104 10.59 -9.63 1.68
N GLU A 105 11.89 -9.30 1.81
CA GLU A 105 12.32 -7.91 2.01
C GLU A 105 11.87 -7.00 0.86
N LEU A 106 11.46 -5.79 1.21
CA LEU A 106 11.07 -4.77 0.24
C LEU A 106 12.32 -4.23 -0.46
N THR A 107 12.14 -3.83 -1.72
CA THR A 107 13.21 -3.21 -2.51
C THR A 107 13.33 -1.69 -2.29
N TYR A 108 12.57 -1.14 -1.33
CA TYR A 108 12.51 0.28 -1.00
C TYR A 108 12.56 0.48 0.51
N SER A 109 13.06 1.62 0.95
CA SER A 109 13.33 1.90 2.36
C SER A 109 12.07 2.14 3.21
N SER A 110 11.06 2.82 2.68
CA SER A 110 9.83 3.11 3.44
C SER A 110 8.63 3.41 2.56
N VAL A 111 7.44 3.19 3.14
CA VAL A 111 6.17 3.65 2.59
C VAL A 111 5.27 4.15 3.71
N LEU A 112 4.66 5.31 3.51
CA LEU A 112 3.59 5.85 4.35
C LEU A 112 2.29 5.81 3.56
N SER A 113 1.28 5.09 4.06
CA SER A 113 -0.01 4.96 3.41
C SER A 113 -1.10 5.61 4.25
N THR A 114 -1.98 6.36 3.60
CA THR A 114 -3.14 6.96 4.26
C THR A 114 -4.41 6.53 3.55
N ILE A 115 -5.41 6.11 4.32
CA ILE A 115 -6.77 5.89 3.84
C ILE A 115 -7.66 6.93 4.47
N ARG A 116 -8.43 7.64 3.66
CA ARG A 116 -9.38 8.65 4.11
C ARG A 116 -10.75 8.41 3.51
N CYS A 117 -11.77 8.52 4.36
CA CYS A 117 -13.15 8.31 3.99
C CYS A 117 -13.93 9.63 4.12
N TYR A 118 -14.75 9.92 3.12
CA TYR A 118 -15.60 11.10 3.08
C TYR A 118 -17.03 10.65 2.80
N ALA A 119 -18.00 11.10 3.60
CA ALA A 119 -19.40 10.85 3.32
C ALA A 119 -19.84 11.66 2.08
N VAL A 120 -20.51 11.00 1.14
CA VAL A 120 -21.15 11.67 0.01
C VAL A 120 -22.54 12.10 0.42
N THR A 121 -22.75 13.41 0.53
CA THR A 121 -23.98 13.99 1.10
C THR A 121 -24.98 14.49 0.06
N SER A 122 -24.64 14.46 -1.23
CA SER A 122 -25.53 14.87 -2.32
C SER A 122 -25.10 14.30 -3.67
N GLY A 123 -26.02 14.32 -4.63
CA GLY A 123 -25.79 13.85 -6.01
C GLY A 123 -26.19 12.39 -6.22
N GLU A 124 -25.81 11.81 -7.37
CA GLU A 124 -26.21 10.44 -7.75
C GLU A 124 -25.70 9.36 -6.79
N ALA A 125 -24.63 9.66 -6.05
CA ALA A 125 -24.02 8.77 -5.08
C ALA A 125 -24.30 9.19 -3.63
N GLU A 126 -25.37 9.95 -3.36
CA GLU A 126 -25.75 10.31 -1.99
C GLU A 126 -25.93 9.07 -1.10
N GLY A 127 -25.46 9.15 0.14
CA GLY A 127 -25.48 8.04 1.10
C GLY A 127 -24.35 7.03 0.91
N SER A 128 -23.47 7.25 -0.06
CA SER A 128 -22.24 6.47 -0.26
C SER A 128 -21.03 7.11 0.44
N THR A 129 -19.88 6.45 0.35
CA THR A 129 -18.61 6.93 0.91
C THR A 129 -17.56 7.02 -0.17
N PHE A 130 -16.96 8.19 -0.34
CA PHE A 130 -15.76 8.36 -1.15
C PHE A 130 -14.55 7.96 -0.33
N VAL A 131 -13.79 6.96 -0.79
CA VAL A 131 -12.58 6.48 -0.13
C VAL A 131 -11.39 6.81 -1.00
N GLU A 132 -10.39 7.46 -0.42
CA GLU A 132 -9.10 7.75 -1.02
C GLU A 132 -8.02 6.95 -0.28
N TRP A 133 -7.14 6.29 -1.02
CA TRP A 133 -6.00 5.55 -0.50
C TRP A 133 -4.72 6.00 -1.18
N SER A 134 -3.87 6.69 -0.43
CA SER A 134 -2.57 7.16 -0.87
C SER A 134 -1.43 6.24 -0.40
N GLY A 135 -0.31 6.33 -1.09
CA GLY A 135 0.96 5.74 -0.69
C GLY A 135 2.11 6.64 -1.10
N ASN A 136 2.94 7.03 -0.15
CA ASN A 136 4.13 7.84 -0.33
C ASN A 136 5.35 6.96 -0.04
N PHE A 137 6.11 6.64 -1.08
CA PHE A 137 7.28 5.78 -1.05
C PHE A 137 8.56 6.61 -0.94
N SER A 138 9.61 5.98 -0.42
CA SER A 138 10.98 6.50 -0.51
C SER A 138 11.47 6.58 -1.96
N SER A 139 12.47 7.42 -2.20
CA SER A 139 12.98 7.72 -3.55
C SER A 139 13.72 6.57 -4.24
N ASP A 140 14.01 5.50 -3.51
CA ASP A 140 14.59 4.25 -4.00
C ASP A 140 13.54 3.26 -4.54
N ALA A 141 12.24 3.57 -4.43
CA ALA A 141 11.18 2.78 -5.05
C ALA A 141 11.20 2.92 -6.58
N ASP A 142 11.16 1.79 -7.29
CA ASP A 142 11.12 1.79 -8.75
C ASP A 142 9.68 1.85 -9.30
N ALA A 143 9.57 2.08 -10.62
CA ALA A 143 8.27 2.19 -11.27
C ALA A 143 7.40 0.92 -11.17
N GLY A 144 8.03 -0.26 -11.05
CA GLY A 144 7.33 -1.53 -10.85
C GLY A 144 6.65 -1.57 -9.49
N VAL A 145 7.34 -1.13 -8.43
CA VAL A 145 6.77 -0.99 -7.08
C VAL A 145 5.57 -0.05 -7.07
N ILE A 146 5.69 1.12 -7.70
CA ILE A 146 4.60 2.10 -7.75
C ILE A 146 3.39 1.55 -8.52
N GLN A 147 3.64 0.85 -9.62
CA GLN A 147 2.58 0.22 -10.41
C GLN A 147 1.89 -0.93 -9.67
N ASP A 148 2.64 -1.79 -8.99
CA ASP A 148 2.07 -2.86 -8.15
C ASP A 148 1.22 -2.28 -7.01
N ALA A 149 1.75 -1.27 -6.33
CA ALA A 149 1.06 -0.53 -5.28
C ALA A 149 -0.26 0.10 -5.74
N LYS A 150 -0.31 0.55 -6.99
CA LYS A 150 -1.51 1.08 -7.64
C LYS A 150 -2.57 -0.01 -7.81
N PHE A 151 -2.20 -1.15 -8.38
CA PHE A 151 -3.12 -2.25 -8.63
C PHE A 151 -3.68 -2.83 -7.33
N LYS A 152 -2.81 -3.08 -6.33
CA LYS A 152 -3.22 -3.58 -5.02
C LYS A 152 -4.25 -2.69 -4.33
N ARG A 153 -4.09 -1.36 -4.39
CA ARG A 153 -5.07 -0.42 -3.82
C ARG A 153 -6.41 -0.44 -4.56
N ARG A 154 -6.40 -0.50 -5.89
CA ARG A 154 -7.63 -0.62 -6.69
C ARG A 154 -8.39 -1.90 -6.38
N GLU A 155 -7.67 -3.01 -6.28
CA GLU A 155 -8.25 -4.31 -5.92
C GLU A 155 -8.85 -4.26 -4.50
N ALA A 156 -8.10 -3.72 -3.54
CA ALA A 156 -8.58 -3.57 -2.18
C ALA A 156 -9.85 -2.70 -2.08
N LEU A 157 -9.90 -1.58 -2.81
CA LEU A 157 -11.08 -0.72 -2.87
C LEU A 157 -12.28 -1.42 -3.54
N ALA A 158 -12.04 -2.20 -4.60
CA ALA A 158 -13.08 -2.99 -5.25
C ALA A 158 -13.63 -4.08 -4.31
N ASP A 159 -12.77 -4.71 -3.53
CA ASP A 159 -13.16 -5.71 -2.55
C ASP A 159 -13.88 -5.10 -1.34
N LEU A 160 -13.45 -3.91 -0.89
CA LEU A 160 -14.17 -3.11 0.11
C LEU A 160 -15.59 -2.82 -0.36
N ALA A 161 -15.76 -2.42 -1.62
CA ALA A 161 -17.08 -2.17 -2.20
C ALA A 161 -17.97 -3.42 -2.21
N LYS A 162 -17.40 -4.60 -2.47
CA LYS A 162 -18.13 -5.86 -2.41
C LYS A 162 -18.49 -6.26 -0.97
N ALA A 163 -17.59 -6.06 -0.02
CA ALA A 163 -17.82 -6.39 1.39
C ALA A 163 -18.88 -5.49 2.01
N ALA A 164 -18.81 -4.18 1.76
CA ALA A 164 -19.75 -3.20 2.30
C ALA A 164 -21.17 -3.32 1.72
N LYS A 165 -21.33 -3.89 0.51
CA LYS A 165 -22.65 -4.18 -0.10
C LYS A 165 -23.39 -5.36 0.52
N LYS A 166 -22.68 -6.25 1.22
CA LYS A 166 -23.25 -7.52 1.75
C LYS A 166 -23.89 -7.38 3.13
N ALA A 167 -23.92 -6.17 3.69
CA ALA A 167 -24.45 -5.87 5.01
C ALA A 167 -25.82 -5.20 4.95
#